data_AF-A0A9J8APL8-F1
#
_entry.id   AF-A0A9J8APL8-F1
#
_cell.length_a   1.000
_cell.length_b   1.000
_cell.length_c   1.000
_cell.angle_alpha   90.00
_cell.angle_beta   90.00
_cell.angle_gamma   90.00
#
_symmetry.space_group_name_H-M   'P 1'
#
loop_
_entity.id
_entity.type
_entity.pdbx_description
1 polymer ?
#
loop_
_entity_poly.entity_id
_entity_poly.type
_entity_poly.pdbx_seq_one_letter_code
_entity_poly.pdbx_strand_id
1 'polypeptide(L)'
;MFTHFLIYQIKQRIQKYQENIDIDLQQTTENVFSLGKLAFQQLEKGNLIFYEDDLRECGIDVREVSVYSGLCTQIFREEFGLYLGKVYSFVHLSFQEFLAALFKFLSLILKPTKHFKLFSSTMTDLLKKRSGQSLAE
;
A
#
# COMPACT_ATOMS: atom_id res chain seq x y z
N MET A 1 -7.49 -14.23 1.43
CA MET A 1 -7.83 -13.32 2.55
C MET A 1 -7.29 -11.90 2.35
N PHE A 2 -5.97 -11.67 2.36
CA PHE A 2 -5.42 -10.30 2.28
C PHE A 2 -5.70 -9.55 0.97
N THR A 3 -5.77 -10.24 -0.16
CA THR A 3 -6.22 -9.64 -1.44
C THR A 3 -7.63 -9.06 -1.34
N HIS A 4 -8.55 -9.72 -0.63
CA HIS A 4 -9.90 -9.21 -0.43
C HIS A 4 -9.92 -7.99 0.48
N PHE A 5 -9.14 -8.04 1.56
CA PHE A 5 -8.97 -6.91 2.48
C PHE A 5 -8.41 -5.68 1.76
N LEU A 6 -7.36 -5.86 0.95
CA LEU A 6 -6.76 -4.80 0.15
C LEU A 6 -7.76 -4.20 -0.84
N ILE A 7 -8.47 -5.04 -1.60
CA ILE A 7 -9.53 -4.59 -2.52
C ILE A 7 -10.62 -3.81 -1.78
N TYR A 8 -11.02 -4.25 -0.59
CA TYR A 8 -12.02 -3.57 0.22
C TYR A 8 -11.53 -2.18 0.67
N GLN A 9 -10.30 -2.07 1.18
CA GLN A 9 -9.71 -0.79 1.57
C GLN A 9 -9.64 0.21 0.40
N ILE A 10 -9.26 -0.27 -0.79
CA ILE A 10 -9.22 0.55 -2.00
C ILE A 10 -10.62 1.08 -2.37
N LYS A 11 -11.64 0.21 -2.34
CA LYS A 11 -13.02 0.61 -2.62
C LYS A 11 -13.53 1.66 -1.63
N GLN A 12 -13.23 1.48 -0.34
CA GLN A 12 -13.64 2.44 0.69
C GLN A 12 -12.97 3.80 0.51
N ARG A 13 -11.70 3.82 0.08
CA ARG A 13 -11.00 5.08 -0.25
C ARG A 13 -11.65 5.78 -1.43
N ILE A 14 -11.87 5.08 -2.56
CA ILE A 14 -12.52 5.63 -3.75
C ILE A 14 -13.89 6.24 -3.42
N GLN A 15 -14.71 5.53 -2.62
CA GLN A 15 -16.03 6.01 -2.23
C GLN A 15 -15.99 7.25 -1.33
N LYS A 16 -14.98 7.36 -0.46
CA LYS A 16 -14.89 8.43 0.53
C LYS A 16 -14.38 9.76 -0.05
N TYR A 17 -13.55 9.71 -1.09
CA TYR A 17 -12.91 10.91 -1.64
C TYR A 17 -13.57 11.46 -2.93
N GLN A 18 -14.51 10.74 -3.56
CA GLN A 18 -15.40 11.23 -4.64
C GLN A 18 -14.76 12.05 -5.79
N GLU A 19 -13.44 12.01 -5.95
CA GLU A 19 -12.73 12.57 -7.09
C GLU A 19 -12.60 11.54 -8.21
N ASN A 20 -12.18 12.00 -9.40
CA ASN A 20 -12.08 11.22 -10.63
C ASN A 20 -11.51 9.81 -10.39
N ILE A 21 -12.36 8.79 -10.57
CA ILE A 21 -12.10 7.37 -10.22
C ILE A 21 -10.77 6.87 -10.80
N ASP A 22 -10.43 7.29 -12.03
CA ASP A 22 -9.20 6.85 -12.68
C ASP A 22 -7.95 7.43 -12.01
N ILE A 23 -8.00 8.67 -11.51
CA ILE A 23 -6.88 9.32 -10.82
C ILE A 23 -6.67 8.73 -9.43
N ASP A 24 -7.75 8.53 -8.66
CA ASP A 24 -7.67 7.94 -7.31
C ASP A 24 -7.23 6.47 -7.35
N LEU A 25 -7.71 5.71 -8.34
CA LEU A 25 -7.26 4.33 -8.54
C LEU A 25 -5.80 4.27 -8.95
N GLN A 26 -5.36 5.20 -9.81
CA GLN A 26 -3.96 5.33 -10.20
C GLN A 26 -3.07 5.56 -8.98
N GLN A 27 -3.35 6.60 -8.20
CA GLN A 27 -2.59 6.96 -7.01
C GLN A 27 -2.63 5.84 -5.95
N THR A 28 -3.77 5.19 -5.75
CA THR A 28 -3.89 4.07 -4.80
C THR A 28 -3.08 2.85 -5.24
N THR A 29 -3.00 2.61 -6.54
CA THR A 29 -2.17 1.55 -7.11
C THR A 29 -0.68 1.85 -6.92
N GLU A 30 -0.22 3.09 -7.17
CA GLU A 30 1.18 3.50 -6.93
C GLU A 30 1.56 3.28 -5.47
N ASN A 31 0.67 3.68 -4.58
CA ASN A 31 0.82 3.59 -3.14
C ASN A 31 0.97 2.14 -2.64
N VAL A 32 0.10 1.23 -3.09
CA VAL A 32 0.20 -0.19 -2.74
C VAL A 32 1.50 -0.81 -3.25
N PHE A 33 1.94 -0.41 -4.45
CA PHE A 33 3.19 -0.90 -5.01
C PHE A 33 4.40 -0.43 -4.19
N SER A 34 4.46 0.86 -3.84
CA SER A 34 5.51 1.42 -2.99
C SER A 34 5.51 0.81 -1.59
N LEU A 35 4.35 0.56 -0.99
CA LEU A 35 4.22 -0.15 0.28
C LEU A 35 4.73 -1.59 0.20
N GLY A 36 4.46 -2.29 -0.91
CA GLY A 36 4.99 -3.63 -1.16
C GLY A 36 6.51 -3.65 -1.31
N LYS A 37 7.08 -2.63 -1.97
CA LYS A 37 8.53 -2.44 -2.05
C LYS A 37 9.14 -2.26 -0.66
N LEU A 38 8.57 -1.36 0.15
CA LEU A 38 9.00 -1.13 1.53
C LEU A 38 8.93 -2.42 2.36
N ALA A 39 7.81 -3.13 2.31
CA ALA A 39 7.61 -4.39 3.03
C ALA A 39 8.69 -5.42 2.67
N PHE A 40 9.00 -5.55 1.38
CA PHE A 40 10.05 -6.45 0.89
C PHE A 40 11.43 -6.06 1.40
N GLN A 41 11.82 -4.78 1.25
CA GLN A 41 13.13 -4.29 1.70
C GLN A 41 13.31 -4.43 3.22
N GLN A 42 12.27 -4.17 4.01
CA GLN A 42 12.35 -4.32 5.46
C GLN A 42 12.41 -5.78 5.90
N LEU A 43 11.69 -6.69 5.22
CA LEU A 43 11.82 -8.13 5.47
C LEU A 43 13.23 -8.66 5.13
N GLU A 44 13.83 -8.21 4.01
CA GLU A 44 15.21 -8.58 3.65
C GLU A 44 16.23 -8.11 4.70
N LYS A 45 15.99 -6.94 5.31
CA LYS A 45 16.81 -6.41 6.40
C LYS A 45 16.51 -7.05 7.77
N GLY A 46 15.42 -7.81 7.90
CA GLY A 46 14.95 -8.35 9.18
C GLY A 46 14.29 -7.31 10.10
N ASN A 47 13.86 -6.18 9.54
CA ASN A 47 13.28 -5.06 10.27
C ASN A 47 11.75 -5.15 10.33
N LEU A 48 11.20 -5.04 11.53
CA LEU A 48 9.75 -4.95 11.77
C LEU A 48 9.26 -3.51 11.94
N ILE A 49 10.19 -2.59 12.22
CA ILE A 49 9.95 -1.16 12.34
C ILE A 49 10.77 -0.41 11.28
N PHE A 50 10.26 0.73 10.85
CA PHE A 50 10.90 1.59 9.86
C PHE A 50 10.62 3.06 10.16
N TYR A 51 11.43 3.95 9.56
CA TYR A 51 11.44 5.38 9.83
C TYR A 51 10.85 6.18 8.67
N GLU A 52 10.68 7.50 8.87
CA GLU A 52 10.29 8.40 7.79
C GLU A 52 11.24 8.34 6.58
N ASP A 53 12.54 8.11 6.80
CA ASP A 53 13.52 8.03 5.72
C ASP A 53 13.31 6.80 4.84
N ASP A 54 12.96 5.65 5.43
CA ASP A 54 12.64 4.43 4.68
C ASP A 54 11.39 4.62 3.79
N LEU A 55 10.40 5.36 4.29
CA LEU A 55 9.21 5.72 3.53
C LEU A 55 9.56 6.61 2.32
N ARG A 56 10.41 7.62 2.54
CA ARG A 56 10.87 8.53 1.48
C ARG A 56 11.70 7.79 0.42
N GLU A 57 12.55 6.85 0.80
CA GLU A 57 13.33 6.01 -0.13
C GLU A 57 12.42 5.15 -1.02
N CYS A 58 11.25 4.77 -0.50
CA CYS A 58 10.24 4.04 -1.25
C CYS A 58 9.29 4.93 -2.06
N GLY A 59 9.47 6.25 -2.04
CA GLY A 59 8.62 7.21 -2.74
C GLY A 59 7.24 7.40 -2.09
N ILE A 60 7.12 7.11 -0.80
CA ILE A 60 5.88 7.28 -0.04
C ILE A 60 5.94 8.63 0.68
N ASP A 61 4.97 9.52 0.43
CA ASP A 61 4.85 10.75 1.22
C ASP A 61 4.41 10.37 2.64
N VAL A 62 5.19 10.81 3.63
CA VAL A 62 4.92 10.64 5.06
C VAL A 62 3.53 11.18 5.43
N ARG A 63 3.05 12.21 4.72
CA ARG A 63 1.69 12.76 4.90
C ARG A 63 0.59 11.81 4.43
N GLU A 64 0.88 10.93 3.48
CA GLU A 64 -0.06 9.89 3.02
C GLU A 64 -0.06 8.65 3.92
N VAL A 65 0.94 8.48 4.78
CA VAL A 65 0.98 7.32 5.70
C VAL A 65 -0.13 7.38 6.74
N SER A 66 -0.53 8.58 7.17
CA SER A 66 -1.73 8.77 7.99
C SER A 66 -3.02 8.40 7.24
N VAL A 67 -3.01 8.45 5.90
CA VAL A 67 -4.13 8.07 5.03
C VAL A 67 -4.19 6.54 4.84
N TYR A 68 -3.08 5.80 4.97
CA TYR A 68 -3.09 4.33 5.06
C TYR A 68 -3.49 3.81 6.45
N SER A 69 -4.29 4.56 7.21
CA SER A 69 -4.81 4.13 8.50
C SER A 69 -5.45 2.73 8.35
N GLY A 70 -4.85 1.73 8.97
CA GLY A 70 -5.27 0.32 8.89
C GLY A 70 -4.30 -0.62 8.15
N LEU A 71 -3.27 -0.11 7.46
CA LEU A 71 -2.18 -0.93 6.88
C LEU A 71 -0.87 -0.79 7.66
N CYS A 72 -0.59 0.42 8.15
CA CYS A 72 0.55 0.73 9.01
C CYS A 72 0.07 1.38 10.31
N THR A 73 0.78 1.10 11.39
CA THR A 73 0.64 1.77 12.68
C THR A 73 1.79 2.75 12.84
N GLN A 74 1.45 4.01 13.11
CA GLN A 74 2.42 5.01 13.52
C GLN A 74 2.64 4.90 15.04
N ILE A 75 3.89 4.79 15.45
CA ILE A 75 4.34 4.74 16.84
C ILE A 75 5.18 6.00 17.07
N PHE A 76 4.86 6.76 18.11
CA PHE A 76 5.67 7.90 18.51
C PHE A 76 6.79 7.43 19.43
N ARG A 77 8.04 7.68 19.04
CA ARG A 77 9.21 7.45 19.89
C ARG A 77 9.66 8.78 20.48
N GLU A 78 9.59 8.89 21.80
CA GLU A 78 10.08 10.05 22.54
C GLU A 78 11.54 9.83 22.91
N GLU A 79 12.47 10.53 22.25
CA GLU A 79 13.88 10.57 22.66
C GLU A 79 14.13 11.88 23.43
N PHE A 80 14.27 11.75 24.75
CA PHE A 80 14.82 12.76 25.67
C PHE A 80 14.35 14.21 25.44
N GLY A 81 13.04 14.42 25.29
CA GLY A 81 12.40 15.73 25.47
C GLY A 81 12.58 16.77 24.36
N LEU A 82 13.34 16.48 23.29
CA LEU A 82 13.55 17.46 22.19
C LEU A 82 13.36 16.90 20.76
N TYR A 83 13.25 15.57 20.58
CA TYR A 83 12.96 14.99 19.26
C TYR A 83 11.95 13.83 19.38
N LEU A 84 10.71 14.07 18.92
CA LEU A 84 9.68 13.04 18.80
C LEU A 84 9.85 12.35 17.43
N GLY A 85 10.72 11.35 17.37
CA GLY A 85 10.92 10.56 16.15
C GLY A 85 9.67 9.71 15.88
N LYS A 86 9.13 9.80 14.66
CA LYS A 86 8.04 8.88 14.23
C LYS A 86 8.66 7.60 13.72
N VAL A 87 8.23 6.48 14.32
CA VAL A 87 8.53 5.14 13.82
C VAL A 87 7.23 4.49 13.36
N TYR A 88 7.34 3.57 12.42
CA TYR A 88 6.20 2.95 11.77
C TYR A 88 6.40 1.44 11.76
N SER A 89 5.29 0.71 11.80
CA SER A 89 5.28 -0.73 11.58
C SER A 89 4.05 -1.13 10.78
N PHE A 90 4.08 -2.29 10.13
CA PHE A 90 2.85 -2.89 9.61
C PHE A 90 1.99 -3.38 10.77
N VAL A 91 0.67 -3.41 10.58
CA VAL A 91 -0.28 -3.85 11.63
C VAL A 91 -0.06 -5.33 11.98
N HIS A 92 0.28 -6.17 10.99
CA HIS A 92 0.59 -7.58 11.18
C HIS A 92 1.74 -8.02 10.25
N LEU A 93 2.64 -8.87 10.77
CA LEU A 93 3.75 -9.44 9.99
C LEU A 93 3.25 -10.21 8.77
N SER A 94 2.20 -11.01 8.90
CA SER A 94 1.61 -11.75 7.77
C SER A 94 1.08 -10.85 6.66
N PHE A 95 0.65 -9.62 7.00
CA PHE A 95 0.26 -8.63 6.01
C PHE A 95 1.47 -8.01 5.31
N GLN A 96 2.56 -7.75 6.06
CA GLN A 96 3.84 -7.32 5.50
C GLN A 96 4.40 -8.37 4.52
N GLU A 97 4.41 -9.64 4.90
CA GLU A 97 4.84 -10.76 4.05
C GLU A 97 3.98 -10.87 2.78
N PHE A 98 2.67 -10.72 2.92
CA PHE A 98 1.75 -10.70 1.77
C PHE A 98 2.09 -9.56 0.79
N LEU A 99 2.31 -8.33 1.28
CA LEU A 99 2.66 -7.19 0.44
C LEU A 99 4.02 -7.37 -0.24
N ALA A 100 5.01 -7.91 0.47
CA ALA A 100 6.32 -8.21 -0.08
C ALA A 100 6.24 -9.28 -1.19
N ALA A 101 5.47 -10.35 -0.96
CA ALA A 101 5.23 -11.39 -1.96
C ALA A 101 4.50 -10.83 -3.18
N LEU A 102 3.49 -9.97 -2.97
CA LEU A 102 2.76 -9.30 -4.05
C LEU A 102 3.70 -8.41 -4.87
N PHE A 103 4.53 -7.58 -4.22
CA PHE A 103 5.51 -6.75 -4.89
C PHE A 103 6.50 -7.56 -5.72
N LYS A 104 7.03 -8.67 -5.18
CA LYS A 104 7.95 -9.53 -5.89
C LYS A 104 7.28 -10.22 -7.08
N PHE A 105 6.08 -10.76 -6.89
CA PHE A 105 5.28 -11.37 -7.94
C PHE A 105 5.02 -10.40 -9.10
N LEU A 106 4.55 -9.19 -8.78
CA LEU A 106 4.34 -8.13 -9.76
C LEU A 106 5.66 -7.75 -10.44
N SER A 107 6.73 -7.56 -9.68
CA SER A 107 8.05 -7.22 -10.25
C SER A 107 8.62 -8.29 -11.17
N LEU A 108 8.33 -9.57 -10.92
CA LEU A 108 8.74 -10.69 -11.77
C LEU A 108 7.92 -10.75 -13.07
N ILE A 109 6.62 -10.49 -12.98
CA ILE A 109 5.72 -10.49 -14.14
C ILE A 109 5.92 -9.24 -15.02
N LEU A 110 6.45 -8.13 -14.46
CA LEU A 110 6.41 -6.79 -15.08
C LEU A 110 7.74 -6.21 -15.64
N LYS A 111 8.87 -6.94 -15.69
CA LYS A 111 10.14 -6.36 -16.22
C LYS A 111 10.14 -6.12 -17.75
N PRO A 112 10.81 -5.09 -18.30
CA PRO A 112 11.06 -3.72 -17.84
C PRO A 112 10.31 -2.72 -18.76
N THR A 113 8.99 -2.84 -18.91
CA THR A 113 8.23 -1.82 -19.63
C THR A 113 6.82 -1.77 -19.09
N LYS A 114 6.51 -0.68 -18.38
CA LYS A 114 5.17 -0.32 -17.88
C LYS A 114 4.73 -1.08 -16.62
N HIS A 115 5.59 -1.03 -15.60
CA HIS A 115 5.33 -1.45 -14.21
C HIS A 115 4.00 -0.94 -13.65
N PHE A 116 3.57 0.24 -14.09
CA PHE A 116 2.49 0.97 -13.46
C PHE A 116 1.13 0.81 -14.17
N LYS A 117 1.10 0.96 -15.51
CA LYS A 117 -0.16 0.82 -16.29
C LYS A 117 -0.75 -0.58 -16.18
N LEU A 118 0.07 -1.62 -16.13
CA LEU A 118 -0.44 -2.99 -16.07
C LEU A 118 -0.94 -3.36 -14.66
N PHE A 119 -0.29 -2.89 -13.60
CA PHE A 119 -0.81 -3.07 -12.25
C PHE A 119 -2.11 -2.30 -12.06
N SER A 120 -2.17 -1.05 -12.53
CA SER A 120 -3.40 -0.26 -12.56
C SER A 120 -4.50 -0.97 -13.35
N SER A 121 -4.24 -1.42 -14.57
CA SER A 121 -5.25 -2.13 -15.37
C SER A 121 -5.71 -3.45 -14.72
N THR A 122 -4.79 -4.22 -14.13
CA THR A 122 -5.12 -5.46 -13.41
C THR A 122 -5.99 -5.18 -12.19
N MET A 123 -5.70 -4.12 -11.44
CA MET A 123 -6.51 -3.69 -10.30
C MET A 123 -7.88 -3.17 -10.76
N THR A 124 -7.93 -2.40 -11.85
CA THR A 124 -9.19 -1.96 -12.46
C THR A 124 -10.04 -3.15 -12.91
N ASP A 125 -9.43 -4.16 -13.53
CA ASP A 125 -10.13 -5.37 -13.97
C ASP A 125 -10.65 -6.19 -12.78
N LEU A 126 -9.84 -6.34 -11.73
CA LEU A 126 -10.26 -7.01 -10.48
C LEU A 126 -11.40 -6.27 -9.78
N LEU A 127 -11.38 -4.94 -9.80
CA LEU A 127 -12.44 -4.09 -9.22
C LEU A 127 -13.72 -4.15 -10.06
N LYS A 128 -13.62 -4.03 -11.39
CA LYS A 128 -14.74 -4.08 -12.35
C LYS A 128 -15.40 -5.46 -12.39
N LYS A 129 -14.62 -6.54 -12.39
CA LYS A 129 -15.12 -7.92 -12.36
C LYS A 129 -15.96 -8.22 -11.12
N ARG A 130 -15.76 -7.47 -10.02
CA ARG A 130 -16.56 -7.59 -8.78
C ARG A 130 -17.70 -6.60 -8.66
N SER A 131 -17.66 -5.44 -9.32
CA SER A 131 -18.82 -4.52 -9.36
C SER A 131 -19.93 -5.01 -10.29
N GLY A 132 -19.62 -5.90 -11.25
CA GLY A 132 -20.61 -6.55 -12.12
C GLY A 132 -21.46 -7.66 -11.47
N GLN A 133 -21.38 -7.86 -10.15
CA GLN A 133 -22.16 -8.89 -9.42
C GLN A 133 -23.03 -8.31 -8.28
N SER A 134 -23.31 -7.00 -8.26
CA SER A 134 -24.24 -6.43 -7.28
C SER A 134 -25.04 -5.30 -7.94
N LEU A 135 -26.05 -5.71 -8.72
CA LEU A 135 -27.25 -4.94 -9.10
C LEU A 135 -28.22 -5.90 -9.80
N ALA A 136 -28.61 -6.95 -9.07
CA ALA A 136 -29.76 -7.80 -9.38
C ALA A 136 -30.13 -8.54 -8.10
N GLU A 137 -30.83 -7.84 -7.20
CA GLU A 137 -31.93 -8.33 -6.37
C GLU A 137 -32.60 -7.13 -5.69
#